data_AF-A0A7V3M267-F1
#
_entry.id   AF-A0A7V3M267-F1
#
_cell.length_a   1.000
_cell.length_b   1.000
_cell.length_c   1.000
_cell.angle_alpha   90.00
_cell.angle_beta   90.00
_cell.angle_gamma   90.00
#
_symmetry.space_group_name_H-M   'P 1'
#
loop_
_entity.id
_entity.type
_entity.pdbx_description
1 polymer ?
#
loop_
_entity_poly.entity_id
_entity_poly.type
_entity_poly.pdbx_seq_one_letter_code
_entity_poly.pdbx_strand_id
1 'polypeptide(L)'
;MNTIRIGQKQLLTRPPDECFPSWRRLLRYLEERETGSAEKAVSRDDLTVVRDDDSLALRVGQEHAWYTLNDWSFRQICELSGANPDFISKLRPELAAQVLNETRHKLYGKTDDEAKLLVHENSLVRAIYSPTYCRVPDLLVARLVNTHASGFVPAGDVAGRHVGMPPVRPEASGLYASSRDMFLFLADEVNPVEWRRAPRGRVD
;
A
#
# COMPACT_ATOMS: atom_id res chain seq x y z
N MET A 1 16.56 31.11 2.63
CA MET A 1 15.74 30.05 3.26
C MET A 1 15.05 29.30 2.12
N ASN A 2 15.66 28.25 1.59
CA ASN A 2 15.16 27.54 0.41
C ASN A 2 14.10 26.52 0.81
N THR A 3 12.83 26.89 0.70
CA THR A 3 11.70 25.97 0.84
C THR A 3 11.71 25.03 -0.37
N ILE A 4 12.23 23.82 -0.20
CA ILE A 4 12.10 22.75 -1.20
C ILE A 4 10.60 22.43 -1.29
N ARG A 5 9.98 22.80 -2.42
CA ARG A 5 8.59 22.45 -2.74
C ARG A 5 8.61 21.04 -3.33
N ILE A 6 8.01 20.10 -2.60
CA ILE A 6 8.17 18.65 -2.76
C ILE A 6 6.99 18.09 -3.53
N GLY A 7 7.22 17.36 -4.62
CA GLY A 7 6.18 16.79 -5.48
C GLY A 7 5.33 15.69 -4.83
N GLN A 8 5.84 14.99 -3.80
CA GLN A 8 5.10 14.04 -2.96
C GLN A 8 5.66 14.00 -1.52
N LYS A 9 4.91 14.57 -0.57
CA LYS A 9 5.36 14.71 0.83
C LYS A 9 5.54 13.37 1.55
N GLN A 10 4.63 12.42 1.32
CA GLN A 10 4.62 11.13 2.00
C GLN A 10 5.87 10.29 1.70
N LEU A 11 6.38 10.27 0.46
CA LEU A 11 7.65 9.61 0.12
C LEU A 11 8.87 10.17 0.86
N LEU A 12 8.87 11.47 1.15
CA LEU A 12 9.96 12.12 1.89
C LEU A 12 9.78 12.00 3.40
N THR A 13 8.54 11.90 3.87
CA THR A 13 8.19 11.70 5.27
C THR A 13 7.71 10.27 5.46
N ARG A 14 8.62 9.30 5.65
CA ARG A 14 8.25 7.89 5.91
C ARG A 14 7.33 7.81 7.13
N PRO A 15 5.99 7.77 6.97
CA PRO A 15 5.09 7.77 8.11
C PRO A 15 5.20 6.41 8.81
N PRO A 16 4.85 6.30 10.10
CA PRO A 16 4.70 5.00 10.72
C PRO A 16 3.76 4.11 9.90
N ASP A 17 4.10 2.84 9.74
CA ASP A 17 3.21 1.87 9.10
C ASP A 17 1.87 1.83 9.86
N GLU A 18 0.76 1.70 9.14
CA GLU A 18 -0.57 1.61 9.74
C GLU A 18 -0.71 0.30 10.52
N CYS A 19 -0.51 0.41 11.84
CA CYS A 19 -0.61 -0.68 12.81
C CYS A 19 -1.96 -0.61 13.53
N PHE A 20 -2.62 -1.76 13.70
CA PHE A 20 -3.94 -1.82 14.31
C PHE A 20 -3.90 -2.52 15.67
N PRO A 21 -4.33 -1.88 16.77
CA PRO A 21 -4.15 -2.44 18.11
C PRO A 21 -5.08 -3.62 18.43
N SER A 22 -6.01 -3.96 17.54
CA SER A 22 -6.92 -5.10 17.70
C SER A 22 -7.61 -5.45 16.40
N TRP A 23 -8.09 -6.69 16.29
CA TRP A 23 -8.94 -7.16 15.20
C TRP A 23 -10.12 -6.24 14.91
N ARG A 24 -10.82 -5.77 15.96
CA ARG A 24 -11.96 -4.86 15.80
C ARG A 24 -11.58 -3.56 15.10
N ARG A 25 -10.41 -2.99 15.42
CA ARG A 25 -9.93 -1.75 14.79
C ARG A 25 -9.51 -2.00 13.35
N LEU A 26 -8.80 -3.11 13.09
CA LEU A 26 -8.41 -3.52 11.74
C LEU A 26 -9.65 -3.74 10.86
N LEU A 27 -10.59 -4.58 11.30
CA LEU A 27 -11.79 -4.94 10.52
C LEU A 27 -12.62 -3.71 10.18
N ARG A 28 -12.85 -2.81 11.15
CA ARG A 28 -13.58 -1.56 10.90
C ARG A 28 -12.88 -0.68 9.86
N TYR A 29 -11.57 -0.52 9.98
CA TYR A 29 -10.79 0.23 9.00
C TYR A 29 -10.90 -0.39 7.60
N LEU A 30 -10.78 -1.72 7.49
CA LEU A 30 -10.92 -2.41 6.21
C LEU A 30 -12.35 -2.32 5.64
N GLU A 31 -13.38 -2.31 6.49
CA GLU A 31 -14.79 -2.10 6.11
C GLU A 31 -15.04 -0.71 5.55
N GLU A 32 -14.60 0.33 6.26
CA GLU A 32 -14.70 1.73 5.81
C GLU A 32 -13.99 1.89 4.46
N ARG A 33 -12.80 1.32 4.35
CA ARG A 33 -11.96 1.39 3.16
C ARG A 33 -12.57 0.68 1.96
N GLU A 34 -13.09 -0.52 2.14
CA GLU A 34 -13.75 -1.30 1.09
C GLU A 34 -15.04 -0.60 0.64
N THR A 35 -15.86 -0.15 1.59
CA THR A 35 -17.14 0.52 1.31
C THR A 35 -16.94 1.83 0.55
N GLY A 36 -15.89 2.57 0.88
CA GLY A 36 -15.53 3.81 0.18
C GLY A 36 -14.81 3.59 -1.14
N SER A 37 -14.48 2.33 -1.51
CA SER A 37 -13.68 2.04 -2.70
C SER A 37 -14.48 1.48 -3.87
N ALA A 38 -14.11 1.89 -5.08
CA ALA A 38 -14.69 1.40 -6.32
C ALA A 38 -13.62 1.26 -7.41
N GLU A 39 -13.76 0.25 -8.26
CA GLU A 39 -12.94 0.09 -9.46
C GLU A 39 -13.52 0.89 -10.63
N LYS A 40 -12.67 1.64 -11.33
CA LYS A 40 -13.03 2.37 -12.55
C LYS A 40 -12.11 1.94 -13.69
N ALA A 41 -12.68 1.32 -14.73
CA ALA A 41 -11.97 1.05 -15.97
C ALA A 41 -11.79 2.37 -16.74
N VAL A 42 -10.57 2.62 -17.22
CA VAL A 42 -10.20 3.85 -17.93
C VAL A 42 -9.25 3.51 -19.07
N SER A 43 -9.30 4.30 -20.14
CA SER A 43 -8.21 4.30 -21.11
C SER A 43 -6.95 4.89 -20.46
N ARG A 44 -5.80 4.34 -20.78
CA ARG A 44 -4.50 4.86 -20.36
C ARG A 44 -4.18 6.20 -21.02
N ASP A 45 -4.65 6.43 -22.24
CA ASP A 45 -4.45 7.70 -22.95
C ASP A 45 -5.22 8.85 -22.29
N ASP A 46 -6.30 8.52 -21.59
CA ASP A 46 -7.11 9.46 -20.80
C ASP A 46 -6.44 9.86 -19.48
N LEU A 47 -5.37 9.19 -19.08
CA LEU A 47 -4.63 9.52 -17.86
C LEU A 47 -3.67 10.68 -18.12
N THR A 48 -3.92 11.81 -17.45
CA THR A 48 -3.03 12.97 -17.44
C THR A 48 -2.62 13.31 -16.02
N VAL A 49 -1.32 13.39 -15.76
CA VAL A 49 -0.82 13.90 -14.48
C VAL A 49 -0.93 15.42 -14.48
N VAL A 50 -1.52 16.00 -13.46
CA VAL A 50 -1.68 17.44 -13.31
C VAL A 50 -1.09 17.89 -11.97
N ARG A 51 -0.75 19.17 -11.88
CA ARG A 51 -0.42 19.79 -10.60
C ARG A 51 -1.70 20.04 -9.81
N ASP A 52 -1.65 19.71 -8.53
CA ASP A 52 -2.62 20.12 -7.51
C ASP A 52 -1.89 20.83 -6.37
N ASP A 53 -1.90 22.17 -6.39
CA ASP A 53 -1.11 23.06 -5.53
C ASP A 53 0.38 22.64 -5.42
N ASP A 54 0.77 22.15 -4.23
CA ASP A 54 2.13 21.68 -3.93
C ASP A 54 2.29 20.16 -4.14
N SER A 55 1.38 19.52 -4.88
CA SER A 55 1.34 18.07 -5.11
C SER A 55 0.92 17.70 -6.53
N LEU A 56 0.84 16.41 -6.81
CA LEU A 56 0.38 15.87 -8.09
C LEU A 56 -0.97 15.18 -7.93
N ALA A 57 -1.81 15.33 -8.94
CA ALA A 57 -3.08 14.65 -9.09
C ALA A 57 -3.18 13.96 -10.45
N LEU A 58 -4.13 13.04 -10.57
CA LEU A 58 -4.46 12.34 -11.80
C LEU A 58 -5.80 12.86 -12.34
N ARG A 59 -5.78 13.40 -13.54
CA ARG A 59 -6.98 13.71 -14.33
C ARG A 59 -7.29 12.54 -15.24
N VAL A 60 -8.56 12.14 -15.29
CA VAL A 60 -9.05 11.02 -16.11
C VAL A 60 -10.02 11.54 -17.16
N GLY A 61 -9.62 11.49 -18.42
CA GLY A 61 -10.42 11.88 -19.58
C GLY A 61 -10.61 13.39 -19.70
N GLN A 62 -11.68 13.78 -20.40
CA GLN A 62 -12.11 15.18 -20.56
C GLN A 62 -13.00 15.66 -19.41
N GLU A 63 -13.52 14.75 -18.59
CA GLU A 63 -14.25 15.11 -17.38
C GLU A 63 -13.30 15.73 -16.37
N HIS A 64 -13.75 16.76 -15.65
CA HIS A 64 -13.01 17.41 -14.57
C HIS A 64 -12.91 16.54 -13.31
N ALA A 65 -12.84 15.21 -13.43
CA ALA A 65 -12.57 14.33 -12.32
C ALA A 65 -11.06 14.35 -12.02
N TRP A 66 -10.70 15.02 -10.92
CA TRP A 66 -9.33 15.14 -10.44
C TRP A 66 -9.21 14.26 -9.22
N TYR A 67 -8.24 13.35 -9.25
CA TYR A 67 -7.99 12.44 -8.15
C TYR A 67 -6.64 12.74 -7.54
N THR A 68 -6.63 12.96 -6.24
CA THR A 68 -5.39 12.95 -5.46
C THR A 68 -4.73 11.57 -5.53
N LEU A 69 -3.44 11.54 -5.21
CA LEU A 69 -2.61 10.33 -5.23
C LEU A 69 -2.10 10.04 -3.81
N ASN A 70 -1.95 8.76 -3.49
CA ASN A 70 -1.14 8.33 -2.35
C ASN A 70 0.26 7.93 -2.84
N ASP A 71 1.15 7.59 -1.92
CA ASP A 71 2.49 7.10 -2.26
C ASP A 71 2.50 5.93 -3.24
N TRP A 72 1.53 5.02 -3.12
CA TRP A 72 1.48 3.83 -3.95
C TRP A 72 1.07 4.17 -5.38
N SER A 73 -0.05 4.89 -5.58
CA SER A 73 -0.51 5.30 -6.90
C SER A 73 0.44 6.27 -7.58
N PHE A 74 1.12 7.14 -6.83
CA PHE A 74 2.21 7.96 -7.38
C PHE A 74 3.38 7.12 -7.91
N ARG A 75 3.85 6.14 -7.14
CA ARG A 75 4.93 5.22 -7.59
C ARG A 75 4.50 4.46 -8.84
N GLN A 76 3.25 3.99 -8.87
CA GLN A 76 2.71 3.32 -10.05
C GLN A 76 2.68 4.24 -11.27
N ILE A 77 2.30 5.52 -11.14
CA ILE A 77 2.38 6.49 -12.25
C ILE A 77 3.82 6.68 -12.73
N CYS A 78 4.78 6.76 -11.82
CA CYS A 78 6.20 6.87 -12.17
C CYS A 78 6.68 5.62 -12.93
N GLU A 79 6.32 4.44 -12.44
CA GLU A 79 6.60 3.15 -13.10
C GLU A 79 5.97 3.10 -14.51
N LEU A 80 4.70 3.50 -14.63
CA LEU A 80 4.01 3.61 -15.92
C LEU A 80 4.69 4.59 -16.88
N SER A 81 5.37 5.61 -16.34
CA SER A 81 6.05 6.64 -17.13
C SER A 81 7.54 6.36 -17.35
N GLY A 82 8.07 5.23 -16.84
CA GLY A 82 9.49 4.89 -16.89
C GLY A 82 10.38 5.85 -16.12
N ALA A 83 9.80 6.55 -15.14
CA ALA A 83 10.47 7.55 -14.34
C ALA A 83 10.82 7.00 -12.95
N ASN A 84 11.96 7.44 -12.40
CA ASN A 84 12.35 7.08 -11.04
C ASN A 84 11.53 7.92 -10.02
N PRO A 85 10.76 7.30 -9.10
CA PRO A 85 9.93 8.03 -8.13
C PRO A 85 10.73 8.98 -7.20
N ASP A 86 11.94 8.60 -6.79
CA ASP A 86 12.79 9.41 -5.92
C ASP A 86 13.33 10.65 -6.63
N PHE A 87 13.53 10.56 -7.95
CA PHE A 87 13.87 11.73 -8.76
C PHE A 87 12.66 12.65 -8.94
N ILE A 88 11.52 12.10 -9.34
CA ILE A 88 10.29 12.87 -9.61
C ILE A 88 9.80 13.60 -8.35
N SER A 89 9.87 12.96 -7.17
CA SER A 89 9.44 13.57 -5.90
C SER A 89 10.23 14.82 -5.50
N LYS A 90 11.46 14.99 -6.02
CA LYS A 90 12.33 16.15 -5.77
C LYS A 90 12.07 17.31 -6.73
N LEU A 91 11.28 17.10 -7.78
CA LEU A 91 10.92 18.14 -8.73
C LEU A 91 9.76 18.98 -8.20
N ARG A 92 9.65 20.20 -8.71
CA ARG A 92 8.44 21.00 -8.53
C ARG A 92 7.26 20.28 -9.19
N PRO A 93 6.04 20.32 -8.61
CA PRO A 93 4.87 19.65 -9.16
C PRO A 93 4.62 19.95 -10.66
N GLU A 94 4.81 21.19 -11.10
CA GLU A 94 4.64 21.56 -12.51
C GLU A 94 5.58 20.78 -13.43
N LEU A 95 6.86 20.70 -13.07
CA LEU A 95 7.87 19.99 -13.86
C LEU A 95 7.72 18.47 -13.76
N ALA A 96 7.37 17.96 -12.57
CA ALA A 96 7.09 16.55 -12.37
C ALA A 96 5.94 16.07 -13.27
N ALA A 97 4.84 16.83 -13.33
CA ALA A 97 3.71 16.54 -14.22
C ALA A 97 4.12 16.53 -15.70
N GLN A 98 4.90 17.52 -16.14
CA GLN A 98 5.42 17.58 -17.51
C GLN A 98 6.27 16.35 -17.85
N VAL A 99 7.26 16.02 -17.00
CA VAL A 99 8.14 14.86 -17.20
C VAL A 99 7.33 13.57 -17.31
N LEU A 100 6.41 13.32 -16.36
CA LEU A 100 5.60 12.11 -16.35
C LEU A 100 4.70 12.00 -17.60
N ASN A 101 4.09 13.10 -18.03
CA ASN A 101 3.24 13.12 -19.23
C ASN A 101 4.04 12.97 -20.53
N GLU A 102 5.27 13.47 -20.60
CA GLU A 102 6.12 13.35 -21.80
C GLU A 102 6.76 11.96 -21.93
N THR A 103 7.10 11.32 -20.82
CA THR A 103 7.78 10.00 -20.84
C THR A 103 6.82 8.81 -20.89
N ARG A 104 5.51 9.01 -20.66
CA ARG A 104 4.48 7.95 -20.69
C ARG A 104 4.48 7.07 -21.95
N HIS A 105 4.87 7.64 -23.09
CA HIS A 105 4.84 6.94 -24.38
C HIS A 105 6.00 5.95 -24.58
N LYS A 106 7.04 5.96 -23.72
CA LYS A 106 8.28 5.21 -23.95
C LYS A 106 8.27 3.75 -23.48
N LEU A 107 7.25 3.32 -22.72
CA LEU A 107 7.25 1.98 -22.12
C LEU A 107 6.28 0.95 -22.73
N TYR A 108 5.25 1.35 -23.48
CA TYR A 108 4.19 0.42 -23.85
C TYR A 108 4.13 0.13 -25.35
N GLY A 109 4.52 -1.10 -25.70
CA GLY A 109 4.14 -1.71 -26.97
C GLY A 109 2.65 -2.03 -26.98
N LYS A 110 1.88 -1.24 -27.74
CA LYS A 110 0.72 -1.57 -28.60
C LYS A 110 -0.38 -2.59 -28.19
N THR A 111 -0.45 -3.16 -26.99
CA THR A 111 -1.41 -4.25 -26.73
C THR A 111 -2.38 -4.11 -25.57
N ASP A 112 -2.32 -3.06 -24.75
CA ASP A 112 -3.36 -2.87 -23.73
C ASP A 112 -3.54 -1.39 -23.40
N ASP A 113 -4.56 -0.78 -24.00
CA ASP A 113 -4.90 0.64 -23.87
C ASP A 113 -5.73 0.91 -22.60
N GLU A 114 -6.07 -0.11 -21.82
CA GLU A 114 -6.90 0.01 -20.62
C GLU A 114 -6.11 -0.11 -19.31
N ALA A 115 -6.61 0.54 -18.27
CA ALA A 115 -6.20 0.41 -16.89
C ALA A 115 -7.42 0.37 -15.96
N LYS A 116 -7.26 -0.19 -14.77
CA LYS A 116 -8.27 -0.13 -13.71
C LYS A 116 -7.76 0.75 -12.57
N LEU A 117 -8.51 1.78 -12.22
CA LEU A 117 -8.23 2.61 -11.06
C LEU A 117 -9.02 2.10 -9.87
N LEU A 118 -8.36 1.86 -8.74
CA LEU A 118 -9.02 1.70 -7.46
C LEU A 118 -9.18 3.09 -6.83
N VAL A 119 -10.38 3.63 -6.88
CA VAL A 119 -10.71 4.96 -6.36
C VAL A 119 -11.33 4.82 -4.98
N HIS A 120 -11.03 5.75 -4.07
CA HIS A 120 -11.64 5.86 -2.76
C HIS A 120 -12.34 7.22 -2.64
N GLU A 121 -13.59 7.18 -2.18
CA GLU A 121 -14.47 8.34 -1.98
C GLU A 121 -14.50 9.31 -3.18
N ASN A 122 -14.39 8.78 -4.40
CA ASN A 122 -14.36 9.53 -5.66
C ASN A 122 -13.28 10.64 -5.76
N SER A 123 -12.27 10.66 -4.88
CA SER A 123 -11.31 11.76 -4.78
C SER A 123 -9.86 11.31 -4.66
N LEU A 124 -9.61 10.03 -4.32
CA LEU A 124 -8.27 9.47 -4.16
C LEU A 124 -8.11 8.23 -5.04
N VAL A 125 -7.12 8.22 -5.92
CA VAL A 125 -6.68 6.98 -6.58
C VAL A 125 -5.73 6.27 -5.62
N ARG A 126 -6.15 5.11 -5.11
CA ARG A 126 -5.36 4.30 -4.18
C ARG A 126 -4.40 3.37 -4.88
N ALA A 127 -4.77 2.88 -6.06
CA ALA A 127 -3.95 2.01 -6.88
C ALA A 127 -4.38 2.05 -8.36
N ILE A 128 -3.47 1.68 -9.24
CA ILE A 128 -3.66 1.50 -10.68
C ILE A 128 -3.30 0.06 -11.04
N TYR A 129 -4.20 -0.67 -11.67
CA TYR A 129 -4.03 -2.08 -12.00
C TYR A 129 -4.08 -2.31 -13.52
N SER A 130 -3.49 -3.42 -13.95
CA SER A 130 -3.73 -3.93 -15.30
C SER A 130 -5.19 -4.38 -15.44
N PRO A 131 -5.75 -4.40 -16.66
CA PRO A 131 -7.12 -4.85 -16.86
C PRO A 131 -7.31 -6.34 -16.49
N THR A 132 -6.25 -7.14 -16.57
CA THR A 132 -6.24 -8.56 -16.19
C THR A 132 -6.07 -8.81 -14.69
N TYR A 133 -5.63 -7.82 -13.92
CA TYR A 133 -5.47 -7.98 -12.48
C TYR A 133 -6.85 -7.93 -11.78
N CYS A 134 -7.01 -8.80 -10.79
CA CYS A 134 -8.17 -8.85 -9.91
C CYS A 134 -7.66 -8.93 -8.47
N ARG A 135 -8.11 -8.02 -7.61
CA ARG A 135 -7.73 -7.99 -6.21
C ARG A 135 -8.71 -8.82 -5.38
N VAL A 136 -8.17 -9.65 -4.48
CA VAL A 136 -8.97 -10.21 -3.37
C VAL A 136 -9.04 -9.16 -2.26
N PRO A 137 -10.23 -8.72 -1.81
CA PRO A 137 -10.34 -7.72 -0.76
C PRO A 137 -9.66 -8.14 0.54
N ASP A 138 -8.82 -7.28 1.11
CA ASP A 138 -8.14 -7.54 2.39
C ASP A 138 -9.16 -7.82 3.50
N LEU A 139 -10.32 -7.16 3.48
CA LEU A 139 -11.41 -7.40 4.42
C LEU A 139 -11.90 -8.85 4.38
N LEU A 140 -12.05 -9.42 3.18
CA LEU A 140 -12.48 -10.80 3.01
C LEU A 140 -11.47 -11.76 3.62
N VAL A 141 -10.18 -11.56 3.31
CA VAL A 141 -9.08 -12.36 3.87
C VAL A 141 -9.02 -12.22 5.40
N ALA A 142 -9.10 -11.00 5.92
CA ALA A 142 -9.06 -10.73 7.36
C ALA A 142 -10.23 -11.40 8.10
N ARG A 143 -11.45 -11.33 7.55
CA ARG A 143 -12.63 -12.00 8.12
C ARG A 143 -12.51 -13.52 8.10
N LEU A 144 -11.97 -14.08 7.01
CA LEU A 144 -11.73 -15.52 6.90
C LEU A 144 -10.72 -15.98 7.97
N VAL A 145 -9.59 -15.28 8.09
CA VAL A 145 -8.57 -15.58 9.09
C VAL A 145 -9.12 -15.42 10.50
N ASN A 146 -9.80 -14.31 10.82
CA ASN A 146 -10.38 -14.09 12.15
C ASN A 146 -11.45 -15.14 12.53
N THR A 147 -12.12 -15.72 11.53
CA THR A 147 -13.11 -16.79 11.76
C THR A 147 -12.44 -18.16 11.98
N HIS A 148 -11.40 -18.48 11.20
CA HIS A 148 -10.85 -19.84 11.15
C HIS A 148 -9.55 -20.04 11.94
N ALA A 149 -8.79 -18.99 12.24
CA ALA A 149 -7.60 -19.05 13.08
C ALA A 149 -7.98 -19.00 14.57
N SER A 150 -8.94 -19.83 14.98
CA SER A 150 -9.35 -19.94 16.39
C SER A 150 -8.17 -20.46 17.23
N GLY A 151 -7.95 -19.83 18.38
CA GLY A 151 -6.79 -20.11 19.24
C GLY A 151 -5.53 -19.31 18.91
N PHE A 152 -5.49 -18.61 17.78
CA PHE A 152 -4.42 -17.69 17.45
C PHE A 152 -4.76 -16.26 17.87
N VAL A 153 -3.80 -15.55 18.45
CA VAL A 153 -3.90 -14.13 18.84
C VAL A 153 -2.90 -13.28 18.07
N PRO A 154 -3.12 -11.97 17.90
CA PRO A 154 -2.11 -11.07 17.34
C PRO A 154 -0.76 -11.25 18.03
N ALA A 155 0.31 -11.43 17.25
CA ALA A 155 1.62 -11.77 17.79
C ALA A 155 2.17 -10.70 18.76
N GLY A 156 1.77 -9.44 18.59
CA GLY A 156 2.13 -8.35 19.51
C GLY A 156 1.56 -8.54 20.92
N ASP A 157 0.45 -9.26 21.09
CA ASP A 157 -0.15 -9.50 22.40
C ASP A 157 0.74 -10.39 23.27
N VAL A 158 1.52 -11.29 22.65
CA VAL A 158 2.31 -12.34 23.32
C VAL A 158 3.81 -12.08 23.24
N ALA A 159 4.24 -11.18 22.36
CA ALA A 159 5.63 -10.87 22.15
C ALA A 159 6.29 -10.33 23.44
N GLY A 160 7.50 -10.81 23.73
CA GLY A 160 8.24 -10.42 24.94
C GLY A 160 7.73 -11.04 26.25
N ARG A 161 6.67 -11.87 26.24
CA ARG A 161 6.19 -12.60 27.43
C ARG A 161 7.03 -13.84 27.76
N HIS A 162 7.81 -14.36 26.80
CA HIS A 162 8.76 -15.44 27.04
C HIS A 162 9.99 -14.93 27.80
N VAL A 163 10.42 -15.69 28.82
CA VAL A 163 11.54 -15.33 29.70
C VAL A 163 12.79 -14.99 28.90
N GLY A 164 13.31 -13.78 29.11
CA GLY A 164 14.56 -13.30 28.51
C GLY A 164 14.44 -12.61 27.14
N MET A 165 13.24 -12.45 26.58
CA MET A 165 13.05 -11.63 25.37
C MET A 165 12.86 -10.14 25.71
N PRO A 166 13.47 -9.22 24.94
CA PRO A 166 13.18 -7.80 25.08
C PRO A 166 11.71 -7.53 24.73
N PRO A 167 11.05 -6.55 25.38
CA PRO A 167 9.70 -6.14 25.00
C PRO A 167 9.70 -5.71 23.54
N VAL A 168 8.75 -6.22 22.76
CA VAL A 168 8.50 -5.72 21.41
C VAL A 168 7.89 -4.32 21.52
N ARG A 169 8.15 -3.48 20.51
CA ARG A 169 7.61 -2.12 20.43
C ARG A 169 6.11 -2.13 20.77
N PRO A 170 5.62 -1.31 21.73
CA PRO A 170 4.22 -1.31 22.15
C PRO A 170 3.22 -1.12 21.00
N GLU A 171 3.67 -0.53 19.89
CA GLU A 171 2.86 -0.22 18.71
C GLU A 171 2.75 -1.39 17.72
N ALA A 172 3.59 -2.42 17.86
CA ALA A 172 3.65 -3.54 16.93
C ALA A 172 2.68 -4.67 17.35
N SER A 173 1.39 -4.49 17.05
CA SER A 173 0.34 -5.46 17.38
C SER A 173 0.42 -6.78 16.63
N GLY A 174 1.13 -6.84 15.50
CA GLY A 174 1.06 -7.98 14.56
C GLY A 174 -0.03 -7.83 13.49
N LEU A 175 -0.83 -6.75 13.53
CA LEU A 175 -1.89 -6.48 12.57
C LEU A 175 -1.57 -5.21 11.78
N TYR A 176 -1.34 -5.35 10.47
CA TYR A 176 -0.90 -4.27 9.60
C TYR A 176 -1.73 -4.25 8.33
N ALA A 177 -2.16 -3.08 7.90
CA ALA A 177 -2.87 -2.90 6.63
C ALA A 177 -2.50 -1.55 6.02
N SER A 178 -1.88 -1.58 4.86
CA SER A 178 -1.45 -0.40 4.12
C SER A 178 -2.31 -0.16 2.88
N SER A 179 -1.91 0.80 2.05
CA SER A 179 -2.56 1.00 0.74
C SER A 179 -2.34 -0.12 -0.28
N ARG A 180 -1.31 -0.96 -0.08
CA ARG A 180 -0.94 -2.01 -1.02
C ARG A 180 -1.16 -3.41 -0.44
N ASP A 181 -0.63 -3.65 0.75
CA ASP A 181 -0.53 -4.97 1.37
C ASP A 181 -1.08 -4.96 2.81
N MET A 182 -1.59 -6.12 3.23
CA MET A 182 -2.00 -6.42 4.62
C MET A 182 -1.16 -7.58 5.14
N PHE A 183 -0.68 -7.46 6.37
CA PHE A 183 0.06 -8.52 7.07
C PHE A 183 -0.62 -8.83 8.40
N LEU A 184 -0.81 -10.12 8.65
CA LEU A 184 -1.38 -10.65 9.88
C LEU A 184 -0.38 -11.64 10.48
N PHE A 185 0.28 -11.23 11.55
CA PHE A 185 1.16 -12.09 12.33
C PHE A 185 0.39 -12.56 13.55
N LEU A 186 0.09 -13.85 13.59
CA LEU A 186 -0.66 -14.47 14.66
C LEU A 186 0.18 -15.54 15.34
N ALA A 187 -0.05 -15.73 16.63
CA ALA A 187 0.65 -16.69 17.46
C ALA A 187 -0.35 -17.57 18.21
N ASP A 188 -0.02 -18.86 18.33
CA ASP A 188 -0.69 -19.81 19.21
C ASP A 188 0.20 -20.01 20.44
N GLU A 189 -0.30 -19.66 21.63
CA GLU A 189 0.41 -19.89 22.89
C GLU A 189 0.21 -21.31 23.44
N VAL A 190 -0.78 -22.06 22.95
CA VAL A 190 -1.13 -23.39 23.44
C VAL A 190 -0.30 -24.47 22.75
N ASN A 191 -0.02 -24.34 21.45
CA ASN A 191 0.72 -25.33 20.66
C ASN A 191 2.00 -24.75 20.04
N PRO A 192 3.03 -24.42 20.85
CA PRO A 192 4.28 -23.88 20.31
C PRO A 192 5.03 -24.94 19.48
N VAL A 193 5.57 -24.51 18.33
CA VAL A 193 6.45 -25.34 17.51
C VAL A 193 7.86 -25.31 18.11
N GLU A 194 8.26 -26.40 18.77
CA GLU A 194 9.61 -26.56 19.30
C GLU A 194 10.56 -27.19 18.28
N TRP A 195 11.60 -26.45 17.89
CA TRP A 195 12.70 -27.04 17.14
C TRP A 195 13.64 -27.77 18.08
N ARG A 196 13.61 -29.11 18.07
CA ARG A 196 14.61 -29.92 18.79
C ARG A 196 15.94 -29.84 18.05
N ARG A 197 17.00 -29.42 18.74
CA ARG A 197 18.38 -29.56 18.23
C ARG A 197 18.65 -31.03 17.94
N ALA A 198 19.11 -31.33 16.72
CA ALA A 198 19.62 -32.65 16.39
C ALA A 198 20.72 -33.04 17.41
N PRO A 199 20.77 -34.30 17.87
CA PRO A 199 21.86 -34.76 18.71
C PRO A 199 23.17 -34.47 17.99
N ARG A 200 24.09 -33.76 18.65
CA ARG A 200 25.46 -33.63 18.15
C ARG A 200 26.02 -35.04 18.05
N GLY A 201 26.21 -35.54 16.83
CA GLY A 201 27.02 -36.74 16.61
C GLY A 201 28.36 -36.51 17.30
N ARG A 202 28.71 -37.36 18.26
CA ARG A 202 30.09 -37.45 18.71
C ARG A 202 30.89 -37.91 17.52
N VAL A 203 31.88 -37.10 17.14
CA VAL A 203 32.96 -37.55 16.29
C VAL A 203 33.92 -38.21 17.25
N ASP A 204 33.95 -39.54 17.24
CA ASP A 204 35.02 -40.31 17.86
C ASP A 204 36.25 -40.29 16.94
#